data_AF-A0A7V8JIQ7-F1
#
_entry.id   AF-A0A7V8JIQ7-F1
#
_cell.length_a   1.000
_cell.length_b   1.000
_cell.length_c   1.000
_cell.angle_alpha   90.00
_cell.angle_beta   90.00
_cell.angle_gamma   90.00
#
_symmetry.space_group_name_H-M   'P 1'
#
loop_
_entity.id
_entity.type
_entity.pdbx_description
1 polymer ?
#
loop_
_entity_poly.entity_id
_entity_poly.type
_entity_poly.pdbx_seq_one_letter_code
_entity_poly.pdbx_strand_id
1 'polypeptide(L)'
;MTFVSYAQNFEDVMLRRALGHVEHGFYVDVGAQHPVKDSVTKAFSLRGWRGINIEPVKHWFDMLAADRPHDINLNLAVAESEGVLDLFEVEGTGLSTTDPAFAERHRSEGREVIAHSVPTMTLDHIFDEYRVGEVHFLKVDCEGAERTALASCSLATVRPWIVVVEATLPNSQVSVHEQWESLLVDRGYIHAYNDGLNRYYVAEERRELLPSFALPPNVFDDFVRVEDGQAHDGLNEAHVRLRAALVDAAEARSTSASLAQHLNHLDAQHGQWRETEHAERVAVTQERDALAASLADTESRLRQAEQSRAEAYRRAASSSSATENEQVDELLRRQHELIRTTEALRVACEERDRHIASLISSTSWRITAPMRWVRIVIGRAVRILWSVARPSVARIARALRPAARKALDIPVVRSAARVLVHPDSRIGRRVRIFLFPQSVANPVAVPLAPSEEAAAVEKMLRRAINRQRR
;
A
#
# COMPACT_ATOMS: atom_id res chain seq x y z
N MET A 1 25.94 -39.61 42.74
CA MET A 1 25.76 -39.63 41.27
C MET A 1 25.59 -41.07 40.88
N THR A 2 24.56 -41.39 40.10
CA THR A 2 24.29 -42.74 39.58
C THR A 2 25.49 -43.24 38.76
N PHE A 3 25.85 -44.50 38.92
CA PHE A 3 26.95 -45.11 38.17
C PHE A 3 26.53 -45.35 36.72
N VAL A 4 27.37 -45.00 35.76
CA VAL A 4 27.11 -45.28 34.34
C VAL A 4 27.91 -46.51 33.96
N SER A 5 27.21 -47.58 33.61
CA SER A 5 27.80 -48.84 33.14
C SER A 5 28.05 -48.78 31.64
N TYR A 6 29.25 -49.18 31.25
CA TYR A 6 29.72 -49.28 29.87
C TYR A 6 29.92 -50.73 29.43
N ALA A 7 29.91 -51.66 30.37
CA ALA A 7 30.15 -53.08 30.13
C ALA A 7 28.94 -53.80 29.54
N GLN A 8 29.19 -54.86 28.77
CA GLN A 8 28.15 -55.62 28.07
C GLN A 8 27.23 -56.37 29.03
N ASN A 9 27.80 -57.00 30.06
CA ASN A 9 27.10 -57.89 30.98
C ASN A 9 27.27 -57.45 32.45
N PHE A 10 27.36 -56.13 32.67
CA PHE A 10 27.42 -55.49 33.99
C PHE A 10 28.66 -55.85 34.84
N GLU A 11 29.75 -56.23 34.18
CA GLU A 11 31.04 -56.55 34.81
C GLU A 11 31.53 -55.37 35.66
N ASP A 12 31.42 -54.15 35.12
CA ASP A 12 31.83 -52.93 35.80
C ASP A 12 30.96 -52.60 37.02
N VAL A 13 29.68 -52.97 37.02
CA VAL A 13 28.78 -52.85 38.17
C VAL A 13 29.18 -53.81 39.28
N MET A 14 29.45 -55.08 38.94
CA MET A 14 29.91 -56.09 39.90
C MET A 14 31.25 -55.70 40.52
N LEU A 15 32.20 -55.27 39.68
CA LEU A 15 33.50 -54.78 40.13
C LEU A 15 33.36 -53.54 41.00
N ARG A 16 32.47 -52.59 40.65
CA ARG A 16 32.21 -51.41 41.49
C ARG A 16 31.62 -51.82 42.85
N ARG A 17 30.73 -52.80 42.90
CA ARG A 17 30.17 -53.26 44.17
C ARG A 17 31.26 -53.81 45.09
N ALA A 18 32.20 -54.59 44.55
CA ALA A 18 33.32 -55.14 45.31
C ALA A 18 34.38 -54.09 45.68
N LEU A 19 34.70 -53.19 44.76
CA LEU A 19 35.84 -52.26 44.84
C LEU A 19 35.43 -50.81 45.12
N GLY A 20 34.17 -50.53 45.46
CA GLY A 20 33.66 -49.17 45.64
C GLY A 20 34.30 -48.37 46.77
N HIS A 21 35.09 -49.03 47.63
CA HIS A 21 35.90 -48.41 48.68
C HIS A 21 37.28 -47.93 48.18
N VAL A 22 37.64 -48.24 46.94
CA VAL A 22 38.93 -47.86 46.33
C VAL A 22 38.75 -46.64 45.44
N GLU A 23 39.43 -45.54 45.77
CA GLU A 23 39.33 -44.27 45.02
C GLU A 23 40.15 -44.29 43.73
N HIS A 24 41.42 -44.69 43.81
CA HIS A 24 42.39 -44.67 42.70
C HIS A 24 42.99 -46.05 42.47
N GLY A 25 42.18 -46.97 41.98
CA GLY A 25 42.62 -48.33 41.72
C GLY A 25 43.37 -48.49 40.40
N PHE A 26 43.85 -49.71 40.18
CA PHE A 26 44.61 -50.10 39.01
C PHE A 26 44.00 -51.34 38.35
N TYR A 27 43.75 -51.28 37.04
CA TYR A 27 43.23 -52.42 36.28
C TYR A 27 44.20 -52.89 35.20
N VAL A 28 44.04 -54.14 34.78
CA VAL A 28 44.66 -54.69 33.58
C VAL A 28 43.56 -55.31 32.74
N ASP A 29 43.52 -54.95 31.47
CA ASP A 29 42.47 -55.36 30.52
C ASP A 29 43.12 -56.01 29.31
N VAL A 30 43.02 -57.34 29.24
CA VAL A 30 43.60 -58.15 28.15
C VAL A 30 42.53 -58.42 27.12
N GLY A 31 42.72 -57.86 25.91
CA GLY A 31 41.68 -57.76 24.88
C GLY A 31 40.73 -56.60 25.15
N ALA A 32 41.29 -55.42 25.43
CA ALA A 32 40.53 -54.24 25.84
C ALA A 32 39.61 -53.68 24.74
N GLN A 33 39.91 -53.97 23.46
CA GLN A 33 39.09 -53.66 22.30
C GLN A 33 38.53 -52.22 22.28
N HIS A 34 37.22 -52.03 22.20
CA HIS A 34 36.63 -50.70 22.06
C HIS A 34 36.67 -49.95 23.41
N PRO A 35 37.16 -48.69 23.47
CA PRO A 35 37.37 -48.00 24.75
C PRO A 35 36.08 -47.53 25.46
N VAL A 36 34.89 -47.84 24.95
CA VAL A 36 33.62 -47.26 25.45
C VAL A 36 32.47 -48.24 25.30
N LYS A 37 32.28 -48.81 24.11
CA LYS A 37 31.30 -49.88 23.90
C LYS A 37 31.82 -51.13 24.57
N ASP A 38 30.97 -51.77 25.36
CA ASP A 38 31.26 -53.02 26.07
C ASP A 38 32.50 -52.95 26.98
N SER A 39 32.94 -51.74 27.34
CA SER A 39 34.17 -51.51 28.09
C SER A 39 33.95 -51.69 29.59
N VAL A 40 34.57 -52.72 30.15
CA VAL A 40 34.60 -52.99 31.60
C VAL A 40 35.36 -51.89 32.36
N THR A 41 36.32 -51.23 31.71
CA THR A 41 37.27 -50.30 32.35
C THR A 41 36.89 -48.82 32.22
N LYS A 42 36.01 -48.44 31.28
CA LYS A 42 35.63 -47.03 31.04
C LYS A 42 35.09 -46.34 32.28
N ALA A 43 34.19 -46.99 33.01
CA ALA A 43 33.58 -46.40 34.19
C ALA A 43 34.61 -46.11 35.31
N PHE A 44 35.65 -46.93 35.42
CA PHE A 44 36.75 -46.77 36.38
C PHE A 44 37.72 -45.67 35.95
N SER A 45 38.12 -45.65 34.68
CA SER A 45 39.01 -44.62 34.12
C SER A 45 38.45 -43.19 34.31
N LEU A 46 37.16 -43.00 34.04
CA LEU A 46 36.45 -41.73 34.29
C LEU A 46 36.43 -41.32 35.77
N ARG A 47 36.67 -42.26 36.69
CA ARG A 47 36.73 -42.03 38.14
C ARG A 47 38.17 -41.92 38.66
N GLY A 48 39.13 -41.75 37.76
CA GLY A 48 40.53 -41.51 38.14
C GLY A 48 41.34 -42.78 38.38
N TRP A 49 40.80 -43.95 38.05
CA TRP A 49 41.60 -45.18 37.99
C TRP A 49 42.56 -45.12 36.80
N ARG A 50 43.62 -45.91 36.87
CA ARG A 50 44.59 -46.09 35.79
C ARG A 50 44.78 -47.56 35.52
N GLY A 51 45.37 -47.91 34.38
CA GLY A 51 45.61 -49.31 34.10
C GLY A 51 46.45 -49.56 32.88
N ILE A 52 46.49 -50.84 32.50
CA ILE A 52 47.07 -51.31 31.25
C ILE A 52 45.94 -51.85 30.37
N ASN A 53 45.82 -51.31 29.15
CA ASN A 53 44.94 -51.83 28.11
C ASN A 53 45.81 -52.55 27.07
N ILE A 54 45.55 -53.82 26.82
CA ILE A 54 46.32 -54.64 25.88
C ILE A 54 45.40 -55.02 24.72
N GLU A 55 45.76 -54.59 23.52
CA GLU A 55 44.94 -54.75 22.33
C GLU A 55 45.82 -54.93 21.07
N PRO A 56 45.85 -56.12 20.45
CA PRO A 56 46.72 -56.39 19.31
C PRO A 56 46.26 -55.74 17.99
N VAL A 57 44.97 -55.46 17.81
CA VAL A 57 44.45 -54.83 16.59
C VAL A 57 44.72 -53.32 16.63
N LYS A 58 45.50 -52.86 15.65
CA LYS A 58 46.00 -51.48 15.55
C LYS A 58 44.90 -50.42 15.67
N HIS A 59 43.74 -50.63 15.03
CA HIS A 59 42.64 -49.66 15.04
C HIS A 59 42.04 -49.50 16.45
N TRP A 60 41.77 -50.60 17.16
CA TRP A 60 41.24 -50.56 18.52
C TRP A 60 42.26 -49.97 19.49
N PHE A 61 43.54 -50.34 19.35
CA PHE A 61 44.64 -49.72 20.10
C PHE A 61 44.68 -48.19 19.92
N ASP A 62 44.59 -47.68 18.68
CA ASP A 62 44.64 -46.24 18.43
C ASP A 62 43.46 -45.51 19.10
N MET A 63 42.28 -46.14 19.14
CA MET A 63 41.11 -45.63 19.86
C MET A 63 41.32 -45.62 21.37
N LEU A 64 41.87 -46.71 21.94
CA LEU A 64 42.23 -46.80 23.35
C LEU A 64 43.24 -45.71 23.74
N ALA A 65 44.32 -45.56 22.97
CA ALA A 65 45.33 -44.54 23.23
C ALA A 65 44.76 -43.11 23.21
N ALA A 66 43.81 -42.83 22.31
CA ALA A 66 43.13 -41.54 22.23
C ALA A 66 42.17 -41.29 23.42
N ASP A 67 41.40 -42.30 23.84
CA ASP A 67 40.39 -42.18 24.92
C ASP A 67 40.98 -42.41 26.33
N ARG A 68 42.18 -42.99 26.41
CA ARG A 68 42.92 -43.32 27.64
C ARG A 68 44.38 -42.81 27.60
N PRO A 69 44.62 -41.50 27.43
CA PRO A 69 45.97 -40.95 27.33
C PRO A 69 46.80 -41.05 28.62
N HIS A 70 46.17 -41.42 29.74
CA HIS A 70 46.83 -41.58 31.04
C HIS A 70 47.04 -43.04 31.45
N ASP A 71 46.51 -43.98 30.67
CA ASP A 71 46.77 -45.40 30.85
C ASP A 71 47.99 -45.82 30.03
N ILE A 72 48.49 -47.00 30.32
CA ILE A 72 49.46 -47.68 29.47
C ILE A 72 48.65 -48.47 28.42
N ASN A 73 48.74 -48.08 27.15
CA ASN A 73 48.07 -48.79 26.06
C ASN A 73 49.12 -49.55 25.27
N LEU A 74 48.92 -50.85 25.05
CA LEU A 74 49.90 -51.74 24.42
C LEU A 74 49.32 -52.38 23.16
N ASN A 75 49.97 -52.15 22.01
CA ASN A 75 49.61 -52.78 20.74
C ASN A 75 50.34 -54.11 20.55
N LEU A 76 49.95 -55.12 21.32
CA LEU A 76 50.54 -56.45 21.32
C LEU A 76 49.51 -57.49 21.76
N ALA A 77 49.78 -58.77 21.47
CA ALA A 77 49.01 -59.88 22.00
C ALA A 77 49.70 -60.49 23.24
N VAL A 78 48.91 -60.97 24.20
CA VAL A 78 49.46 -61.75 25.31
C VAL A 78 49.67 -63.20 24.86
N ALA A 79 50.86 -63.75 25.11
CA ALA A 79 51.20 -65.13 24.77
C ALA A 79 52.09 -65.78 25.85
N GLU A 80 52.30 -67.10 25.78
CA GLU A 80 53.21 -67.84 26.68
C GLU A 80 54.71 -67.53 26.44
N SER A 81 55.05 -66.87 25.34
CA SER A 81 56.42 -66.44 25.03
C SER A 81 56.45 -65.15 24.20
N GLU A 82 57.56 -64.43 24.28
CA GLU A 82 57.86 -63.29 23.42
C GLU A 82 58.09 -63.72 21.97
N GLY A 83 57.70 -62.85 21.04
CA GLY A 83 57.83 -63.12 19.61
C GLY A 83 56.83 -62.34 18.79
N VAL A 84 56.36 -62.98 17.73
CA VAL A 84 55.37 -62.45 16.79
C VAL A 84 54.40 -63.58 16.47
N LEU A 85 53.09 -63.27 16.44
CA LEU A 85 52.06 -64.20 16.00
C LEU A 85 51.20 -63.59 14.90
N ASP A 86 50.57 -64.46 14.12
CA ASP A 86 49.56 -64.06 13.15
C ASP A 86 48.18 -64.04 13.82
N LEU A 87 47.55 -62.87 13.83
CA LEU A 87 46.19 -62.64 14.31
C LEU A 87 45.27 -62.42 13.11
N PHE A 88 44.14 -63.10 13.08
CA PHE A 88 43.13 -62.96 12.04
C PHE A 88 41.92 -62.23 12.60
N GLU A 89 41.67 -61.01 12.12
CA GLU A 89 40.52 -60.18 12.47
C GLU A 89 39.40 -60.36 11.44
N VAL A 90 38.17 -60.57 11.91
CA VAL A 90 36.98 -60.54 11.07
C VAL A 90 36.42 -59.11 11.10
N GLU A 91 36.62 -58.38 10.00
CA GLU A 91 36.41 -56.93 9.96
C GLU A 91 34.97 -56.55 10.34
N GLY A 92 34.83 -55.52 11.17
CA GLY A 92 33.53 -54.95 11.56
C GLY A 92 32.72 -55.80 12.55
N THR A 93 33.24 -56.94 13.00
CA THR A 93 32.54 -57.82 13.97
C THR A 93 33.11 -57.75 15.38
N GLY A 94 34.35 -57.27 15.52
CA GLY A 94 35.08 -57.32 16.78
C GLY A 94 35.78 -58.65 17.05
N LEU A 95 35.45 -59.71 16.31
CA LEU A 95 36.04 -61.03 16.49
C LEU A 95 37.45 -61.09 15.91
N SER A 96 38.38 -61.63 16.69
CA SER A 96 39.72 -61.96 16.22
C SER A 96 40.17 -63.31 16.75
N THR A 97 41.12 -63.96 16.06
CA THR A 97 41.59 -65.28 16.47
C THR A 97 43.04 -65.50 16.05
N THR A 98 43.75 -66.36 16.77
CA THR A 98 45.04 -66.90 16.35
C THR A 98 44.91 -68.23 15.61
N ASP A 99 43.69 -68.78 15.44
CA ASP A 99 43.44 -70.04 14.74
C ASP A 99 43.18 -69.81 13.24
N PRO A 100 44.08 -70.27 12.33
CA PRO A 100 43.87 -70.16 10.89
C PRO A 100 42.61 -70.88 10.40
N ALA A 101 42.16 -71.95 11.07
CA ALA A 101 40.97 -72.70 10.65
C ALA A 101 39.68 -71.90 10.90
N PHE A 102 39.61 -71.17 12.01
CA PHE A 102 38.50 -70.25 12.28
C PHE A 102 38.46 -69.10 11.26
N ALA A 103 39.62 -68.53 10.93
CA ALA A 103 39.74 -67.51 9.89
C ALA A 103 39.22 -68.02 8.53
N GLU A 104 39.59 -69.23 8.13
CA GLU A 104 39.17 -69.81 6.85
C GLU A 104 37.66 -70.10 6.81
N ARG A 105 37.08 -70.56 7.92
CA ARG A 105 35.62 -70.71 8.03
C ARG A 105 34.92 -69.37 7.76
N HIS A 106 35.37 -68.28 8.37
CA HIS A 106 34.74 -66.96 8.19
C HIS A 106 34.90 -66.42 6.76
N ARG A 107 36.06 -66.66 6.12
CA ARG A 107 36.24 -66.38 4.69
C ARG A 107 35.26 -67.15 3.83
N SER A 108 35.04 -68.43 4.13
CA SER A 108 34.08 -69.27 3.40
C SER A 108 32.61 -68.83 3.57
N GLU A 109 32.30 -68.15 4.69
CA GLU A 109 31.00 -67.53 4.97
C GLU A 109 30.85 -66.15 4.29
N GLY A 110 31.84 -65.70 3.50
CA GLY A 110 31.82 -64.44 2.77
C GLY A 110 32.19 -63.20 3.61
N ARG A 111 32.79 -63.40 4.78
CA ARG A 111 33.26 -62.29 5.64
C ARG A 111 34.69 -61.89 5.26
N GLU A 112 34.98 -60.60 5.42
CA GLU A 112 36.33 -60.06 5.23
C GLU A 112 37.21 -60.38 6.44
N VAL A 113 38.36 -61.01 6.19
CA VAL A 113 39.30 -61.43 7.24
C VAL A 113 40.69 -60.89 6.94
N ILE A 114 41.18 -60.05 7.84
CA ILE A 114 42.48 -59.36 7.74
C ILE A 114 43.48 -60.09 8.64
N ALA A 115 44.66 -60.41 8.10
CA ALA A 115 45.75 -61.00 8.88
C ALA A 115 46.72 -59.89 9.33
N HIS A 116 46.99 -59.85 10.64
CA HIS A 116 47.92 -58.93 11.28
C HIS A 116 49.08 -59.72 11.89
N SER A 117 50.31 -59.26 11.66
CA SER A 117 51.48 -59.79 12.35
C SER A 117 51.73 -58.92 13.58
N VAL A 118 51.49 -59.46 14.77
CA VAL A 118 51.47 -58.70 16.02
C VAL A 118 52.56 -59.17 16.99
N PRO A 119 53.27 -58.26 17.68
CA PRO A 119 54.24 -58.65 18.69
C PRO A 119 53.53 -59.33 19.87
N THR A 120 54.23 -60.22 20.54
CA THR A 120 53.71 -60.95 21.70
C THR A 120 54.57 -60.75 22.93
N MET A 121 53.93 -60.75 24.09
CA MET A 121 54.61 -60.65 25.39
C MET A 121 53.83 -61.45 26.46
N THR A 122 54.54 -61.95 27.48
CA THR A 122 53.88 -62.60 28.62
C THR A 122 53.31 -61.55 29.58
N LEU A 123 52.23 -61.86 30.30
CA LEU A 123 51.71 -60.95 31.34
C LEU A 123 52.75 -60.68 32.43
N ASP A 124 53.54 -61.68 32.81
CA ASP A 124 54.62 -61.48 33.80
C ASP A 124 55.65 -60.46 33.33
N HIS A 125 56.05 -60.49 32.04
CA HIS A 125 56.97 -59.50 31.50
C HIS A 125 56.32 -58.11 31.42
N ILE A 126 55.06 -58.00 30.99
CA ILE A 126 54.32 -56.72 31.01
C ILE A 126 54.31 -56.14 32.43
N PHE A 127 54.04 -56.97 33.43
CA PHE A 127 54.01 -56.52 34.82
C PHE A 127 55.38 -56.05 35.31
N ASP A 128 56.46 -56.73 34.95
CA ASP A 128 57.83 -56.31 35.30
C ASP A 128 58.26 -55.03 34.56
N GLU A 129 58.06 -54.98 33.24
CA GLU A 129 58.45 -53.85 32.37
C GLU A 129 57.81 -52.54 32.84
N TYR A 130 56.50 -52.58 33.11
CA TYR A 130 55.73 -51.42 33.54
C TYR A 130 55.70 -51.24 35.05
N ARG A 131 56.46 -52.04 35.81
CA ARG A 131 56.56 -52.01 37.27
C ARG A 131 55.20 -52.00 37.96
N VAL A 132 54.31 -52.85 37.48
CA VAL A 132 52.97 -53.01 38.03
C VAL A 132 53.10 -53.52 39.46
N GLY A 133 52.58 -52.75 40.41
CA GLY A 133 52.54 -53.14 41.81
C GLY A 133 51.23 -53.83 42.15
N GLU A 134 50.25 -53.04 42.55
CA GLU A 134 48.94 -53.53 42.97
C GLU A 134 47.95 -53.49 41.79
N VAL A 135 47.29 -54.62 41.52
CA VAL A 135 46.21 -54.72 40.54
C VAL A 135 44.93 -55.05 41.28
N HIS A 136 43.90 -54.24 41.08
CA HIS A 136 42.61 -54.40 41.74
C HIS A 136 41.71 -55.36 40.97
N PHE A 137 41.76 -55.29 39.63
CA PHE A 137 41.20 -56.35 38.81
C PHE A 137 41.97 -56.57 37.51
N LEU A 138 41.97 -57.83 37.07
CA LEU A 138 42.44 -58.28 35.76
C LEU A 138 41.23 -58.79 34.98
N LYS A 139 40.92 -58.20 33.83
CA LYS A 139 39.97 -58.72 32.86
C LYS A 139 40.73 -59.45 31.76
N VAL A 140 40.29 -60.66 31.44
CA VAL A 140 40.80 -61.46 30.33
C VAL A 140 39.62 -61.77 29.41
N ASP A 141 39.71 -61.25 28.19
CA ASP A 141 38.75 -61.43 27.11
C ASP A 141 39.52 -61.50 25.81
N CYS A 142 39.96 -62.69 25.41
CA CYS A 142 40.91 -62.81 24.30
C CYS A 142 40.37 -63.68 23.18
N GLU A 143 39.03 -63.73 23.05
CA GLU A 143 38.30 -64.42 21.99
C GLU A 143 38.78 -65.88 21.78
N GLY A 144 38.99 -66.60 22.89
CA GLY A 144 39.42 -67.99 22.92
C GLY A 144 40.90 -68.22 23.30
N ALA A 145 41.66 -67.16 23.58
CA ALA A 145 43.05 -67.25 24.05
C ALA A 145 43.21 -67.06 25.57
N GLU A 146 42.14 -67.18 26.36
CA GLU A 146 42.12 -66.92 27.81
C GLU A 146 43.09 -67.84 28.55
N ARG A 147 43.16 -69.12 28.16
CA ARG A 147 44.13 -70.08 28.72
C ARG A 147 45.56 -69.58 28.53
N THR A 148 45.89 -69.13 27.32
CA THR A 148 47.25 -68.65 26.96
C THR A 148 47.60 -67.42 27.80
N ALA A 149 46.66 -66.47 27.92
CA ALA A 149 46.85 -65.29 28.75
C ALA A 149 47.14 -65.67 30.22
N LEU A 150 46.30 -66.53 30.82
CA LEU A 150 46.46 -66.98 32.21
C LEU A 150 47.70 -67.85 32.43
N ALA A 151 48.12 -68.62 31.43
CA ALA A 151 49.35 -69.42 31.50
C ALA A 151 50.60 -68.55 31.49
N SER A 152 50.55 -67.37 30.83
CA SER A 152 51.64 -66.40 30.76
C SER A 152 51.87 -65.58 32.03
N CYS A 153 51.02 -65.75 33.06
CA CYS A 153 51.13 -65.07 34.33
C CYS A 153 51.35 -66.07 35.47
N SER A 154 52.42 -65.89 36.24
CA SER A 154 52.71 -66.70 37.43
C SER A 154 51.76 -66.43 38.59
N LEU A 155 51.17 -65.22 38.64
CA LEU A 155 50.37 -64.71 39.77
C LEU A 155 51.12 -64.80 41.12
N ALA A 156 52.45 -64.86 41.08
CA ALA A 156 53.29 -64.98 42.26
C ALA A 156 53.66 -63.60 42.83
N THR A 157 54.09 -62.68 41.97
CA THR A 157 54.54 -61.34 42.35
C THR A 157 53.43 -60.31 42.27
N VAL A 158 52.71 -60.27 41.15
CA VAL A 158 51.54 -59.40 40.97
C VAL A 158 50.29 -60.24 41.16
N ARG A 159 49.46 -59.84 42.13
CA ARG A 159 48.25 -60.57 42.53
C ARG A 159 47.02 -59.69 42.36
N PRO A 160 46.37 -59.71 41.17
CA PRO A 160 45.09 -59.07 40.97
C PRO A 160 44.10 -59.50 42.05
N TRP A 161 43.45 -58.55 42.73
CA TRP A 161 42.50 -58.91 43.79
C TRP A 161 41.31 -59.70 43.23
N ILE A 162 40.84 -59.30 42.05
CA ILE A 162 39.77 -59.95 41.29
C ILE A 162 40.28 -60.29 39.89
N VAL A 163 39.98 -61.48 39.40
CA VAL A 163 40.21 -61.88 38.00
C VAL A 163 38.85 -62.16 37.37
N VAL A 164 38.56 -61.52 36.25
CA VAL A 164 37.34 -61.70 35.45
C VAL A 164 37.74 -62.31 34.13
N VAL A 165 37.21 -63.48 33.81
CA VAL A 165 37.60 -64.23 32.60
C VAL A 165 36.36 -64.58 31.81
N GLU A 166 36.35 -64.27 30.51
CA GLU A 166 35.31 -64.78 29.62
C GLU A 166 35.38 -66.31 29.57
N ALA A 167 34.24 -66.98 29.74
CA ALA A 167 34.18 -68.40 30.03
C ALA A 167 33.38 -69.20 29.01
N THR A 168 33.07 -68.62 27.85
CA THR A 168 32.27 -69.23 26.78
C THR A 168 33.02 -69.32 25.46
N LEU A 169 32.60 -70.22 24.58
CA LEU A 169 33.02 -70.15 23.18
C LEU A 169 32.51 -68.82 22.55
N PRO A 170 33.23 -68.24 21.58
CA PRO A 170 32.81 -67.00 20.92
C PRO A 170 31.36 -67.10 20.42
N ASN A 171 30.52 -66.12 20.79
CA ASN A 171 29.10 -66.05 20.45
C ASN A 171 28.26 -67.28 20.86
N SER A 172 28.58 -67.92 21.98
CA SER A 172 27.92 -69.13 22.48
C SER A 172 27.64 -69.08 23.98
N GLN A 173 26.74 -69.93 24.47
CA GLN A 173 26.54 -70.16 25.90
C GLN A 173 27.29 -71.40 26.42
N VAL A 174 28.05 -72.06 25.54
CA VAL A 174 28.84 -73.25 25.90
C VAL A 174 30.07 -72.81 26.68
N SER A 175 30.15 -73.22 27.94
CA SER A 175 31.28 -72.85 28.79
C SER A 175 32.54 -73.64 28.47
N VAL A 176 33.69 -72.97 28.57
CA VAL A 176 35.04 -73.50 28.33
C VAL A 176 36.00 -73.33 29.51
N HIS A 177 35.49 -72.92 30.69
CA HIS A 177 36.32 -72.61 31.86
C HIS A 177 37.24 -73.76 32.31
N GLU A 178 36.83 -75.02 32.11
CA GLU A 178 37.64 -76.20 32.44
C GLU A 178 39.03 -76.19 31.76
N GLN A 179 39.18 -75.46 30.66
CA GLN A 179 40.46 -75.35 29.93
C GLN A 179 41.51 -74.52 30.67
N TRP A 180 41.09 -73.64 31.58
CA TRP A 180 41.98 -72.66 32.23
C TRP A 180 41.75 -72.47 33.73
N GLU A 181 40.65 -72.95 34.32
CA GLU A 181 40.31 -72.67 35.73
C GLU A 181 41.38 -73.13 36.73
N SER A 182 42.07 -74.24 36.47
CA SER A 182 43.18 -74.73 37.30
C SER A 182 44.33 -73.72 37.39
N LEU A 183 44.55 -72.90 36.35
CA LEU A 183 45.57 -71.85 36.35
C LEU A 183 45.27 -70.71 37.33
N LEU A 184 44.05 -70.63 37.86
CA LEU A 184 43.65 -69.70 38.91
C LEU A 184 43.51 -70.43 40.25
N VAL A 185 42.73 -71.50 40.31
CA VAL A 185 42.41 -72.20 41.56
C VAL A 185 43.67 -72.79 42.20
N ASP A 186 44.56 -73.41 41.42
CA ASP A 186 45.81 -73.98 41.95
C ASP A 186 46.79 -72.89 42.38
N ARG A 187 46.54 -71.62 42.01
CA ARG A 187 47.34 -70.43 42.37
C ARG A 187 46.69 -69.58 43.46
N GLY A 188 45.72 -70.15 44.18
CA GLY A 188 45.11 -69.52 45.37
C GLY A 188 44.03 -68.50 45.02
N TYR A 189 43.28 -68.70 43.93
CA TYR A 189 42.08 -67.93 43.63
C TYR A 189 40.82 -68.73 43.93
N ILE A 190 39.81 -68.05 44.47
CA ILE A 190 38.53 -68.61 44.85
C ILE A 190 37.48 -68.17 43.84
N HIS A 191 36.80 -69.12 43.19
CA HIS A 191 35.66 -68.81 42.33
C HIS A 191 34.55 -68.12 43.12
N ALA A 192 34.16 -66.93 42.68
CA ALA A 192 33.24 -66.04 43.38
C ALA A 192 31.87 -65.94 42.70
N TYR A 193 31.82 -65.82 41.37
CA TYR A 193 30.58 -65.59 40.62
C TYR A 193 30.70 -66.03 39.17
N ASN A 194 29.54 -66.36 38.57
CA ASN A 194 29.40 -66.67 37.15
C ASN A 194 28.16 -65.93 36.64
N ASP A 195 28.32 -65.03 35.69
CA ASP A 195 27.23 -64.21 35.14
C ASP A 195 26.62 -64.80 33.85
N GLY A 196 27.07 -65.99 33.44
CA GLY A 196 26.67 -66.69 32.22
C GLY A 196 27.60 -66.42 31.03
N LEU A 197 28.42 -65.38 31.09
CA LEU A 197 29.44 -65.01 30.09
C LEU A 197 30.84 -65.08 30.72
N ASN A 198 31.03 -64.36 31.82
CA ASN A 198 32.27 -64.27 32.58
C ASN A 198 32.19 -65.05 33.89
N ARG A 199 33.36 -65.49 34.34
CA ARG A 199 33.58 -66.01 35.70
C ARG A 199 34.52 -65.11 36.46
N TYR A 200 34.23 -64.93 37.74
CA TYR A 200 34.93 -64.04 38.65
C TYR A 200 35.65 -64.87 39.70
N TYR A 201 36.90 -64.54 39.94
CA TYR A 201 37.75 -65.17 40.92
C TYR A 201 38.35 -64.12 41.83
N VAL A 202 38.37 -64.39 43.13
CA VAL A 202 38.94 -63.49 44.14
C VAL A 202 40.19 -64.14 44.70
N ALA A 203 41.29 -63.39 44.80
CA ALA A 203 42.52 -63.88 45.40
C ALA A 203 42.25 -64.28 46.87
N GLU A 204 42.81 -65.40 47.34
CA GLU A 204 42.52 -65.93 48.68
C GLU A 204 42.83 -64.91 49.80
N GLU A 205 43.86 -64.09 49.61
CA GLU A 205 44.21 -63.01 50.53
C GLU A 205 43.21 -61.83 50.56
N ARG A 206 42.31 -61.73 49.57
CA ARG A 206 41.22 -60.73 49.47
C ARG A 206 39.83 -61.32 49.62
N ARG A 207 39.72 -62.46 50.32
CA ARG A 207 38.46 -63.19 50.52
C ARG A 207 37.33 -62.35 51.13
N GLU A 208 37.64 -61.23 51.77
CA GLU A 208 36.67 -60.23 52.25
C GLU A 208 35.79 -59.65 51.13
N LEU A 209 36.20 -59.77 49.86
CA LEU A 209 35.43 -59.30 48.70
C LEU A 209 34.35 -60.29 48.24
N LEU A 210 34.45 -61.57 48.62
CA LEU A 210 33.50 -62.63 48.19
C LEU A 210 32.02 -62.29 48.46
N PRO A 211 31.62 -61.69 49.59
CA PRO A 211 30.21 -61.37 49.84
C PRO A 211 29.59 -60.43 48.79
N SER A 212 30.38 -59.58 48.13
CA SER A 212 29.89 -58.67 47.07
C SER A 212 29.40 -59.43 45.82
N PHE A 213 29.86 -60.67 45.66
CA PHE A 213 29.57 -61.55 44.52
C PHE A 213 28.42 -62.52 44.78
N ALA A 214 27.76 -62.44 45.95
CA ALA A 214 26.70 -63.37 46.34
C ALA A 214 25.40 -63.24 45.53
N LEU A 215 25.18 -62.09 44.89
CA LEU A 215 23.96 -61.76 44.15
C LEU A 215 24.31 -61.12 42.80
N PRO A 216 23.49 -61.30 41.75
CA PRO A 216 23.64 -60.55 40.51
C PRO A 216 23.47 -59.03 40.72
N PRO A 217 23.89 -58.20 39.76
CA PRO A 217 23.52 -56.79 39.69
C PRO A 217 22.00 -56.60 39.83
N ASN A 218 21.58 -55.64 40.65
CA ASN A 218 20.19 -55.40 40.94
C ASN A 218 19.93 -53.93 41.31
N VAL A 219 18.69 -53.61 41.68
CA VAL A 219 18.24 -52.24 41.96
C VAL A 219 19.01 -51.52 43.07
N PHE A 220 19.74 -52.25 43.92
CA PHE A 220 20.54 -51.66 44.99
C PHE A 220 21.93 -51.18 44.55
N ASP A 221 22.32 -51.41 43.29
CA ASP A 221 23.61 -50.96 42.76
C ASP A 221 23.62 -49.52 42.22
N ASP A 222 22.46 -48.87 42.09
CA ASP A 222 22.31 -47.48 41.61
C ASP A 222 23.14 -47.20 40.34
N PHE A 223 22.82 -47.93 39.26
CA PHE A 223 23.46 -47.76 37.96
C PHE A 223 22.45 -47.57 36.82
N VAL A 224 22.94 -46.99 35.72
CA VAL A 224 22.25 -46.84 34.43
C VAL A 224 23.21 -47.29 33.34
N ARG A 225 22.72 -47.99 32.31
CA ARG A 225 23.54 -48.33 31.14
C ARG A 225 23.77 -47.09 30.29
N VAL A 226 24.97 -46.94 29.72
CA VAL A 226 25.28 -45.80 28.85
C VAL A 226 24.27 -45.66 27.70
N GLU A 227 23.83 -46.78 27.12
CA GLU A 227 22.82 -46.82 26.06
C GLU A 227 21.46 -46.29 26.53
N ASP A 228 21.02 -46.68 27.73
CA ASP A 228 19.76 -46.23 28.31
C ASP A 228 19.81 -44.72 28.61
N GLY A 229 20.94 -44.23 29.10
CA GLY A 229 21.20 -42.80 29.31
C GLY A 229 21.14 -42.01 28.00
N GLN A 230 21.84 -42.48 26.97
CA GLN A 230 21.82 -41.86 25.64
C GLN A 230 20.42 -41.87 25.00
N ALA A 231 19.69 -42.97 25.14
CA ALA A 231 18.31 -43.08 24.66
C ALA A 231 17.38 -42.09 25.39
N HIS A 232 17.56 -41.95 26.71
CA HIS A 232 16.80 -40.99 27.51
C HIS A 232 17.09 -39.54 27.10
N ASP A 233 18.37 -39.18 26.96
CA ASP A 233 18.79 -37.84 26.54
C ASP A 233 18.31 -37.53 25.12
N GLY A 234 18.42 -38.49 24.19
CA GLY A 234 17.90 -38.36 22.84
C GLY A 234 16.39 -38.18 22.79
N LEU A 235 15.63 -38.90 23.64
CA LEU A 235 14.19 -38.74 23.77
C LEU A 235 13.83 -37.35 24.32
N ASN A 236 14.55 -36.87 25.33
CA ASN A 236 14.35 -35.54 25.90
C ASN A 236 14.62 -34.44 24.86
N GLU A 237 15.71 -34.56 24.11
CA GLU A 237 16.04 -33.62 23.03
C GLU A 237 14.96 -33.63 21.94
N ALA A 238 14.48 -34.81 21.54
CA ALA A 238 13.37 -34.95 20.61
C ALA A 238 12.08 -34.29 21.13
N HIS A 239 11.74 -34.47 22.41
CA HIS A 239 10.60 -33.82 23.04
C HIS A 239 10.72 -32.29 23.06
N VAL A 240 11.92 -31.76 23.36
CA VAL A 240 12.18 -30.32 23.32
C VAL A 240 12.01 -29.78 21.91
N ARG A 241 12.58 -30.44 20.90
CA ARG A 241 12.41 -30.07 19.48
C ARG A 241 10.94 -30.10 19.05
N LEU A 242 10.20 -31.13 19.44
CA LEU A 242 8.77 -31.25 19.13
C LEU A 242 7.96 -30.10 19.74
N ARG A 243 8.22 -29.74 21.00
CA ARG A 243 7.55 -28.61 21.66
C ARG A 243 7.82 -27.29 20.95
N ALA A 244 9.07 -27.03 20.57
CA ALA A 244 9.42 -25.83 19.80
C ALA A 244 8.68 -25.79 18.46
N ALA A 245 8.69 -26.88 17.70
CA ALA A 245 8.00 -26.96 16.42
C ALA A 245 6.48 -26.76 16.54
N LEU A 246 5.86 -27.23 17.63
CA LEU A 246 4.43 -27.01 17.90
C LEU A 246 4.10 -25.54 18.16
N VAL A 247 4.98 -24.82 18.86
CA VAL A 247 4.85 -23.37 19.11
C VAL A 247 4.99 -22.61 17.78
N ASP A 248 6.04 -22.88 17.01
CA ASP A 248 6.26 -22.24 15.71
C ASP A 248 5.06 -22.47 14.76
N ALA A 249 4.53 -23.70 14.74
CA ALA A 249 3.34 -24.02 13.94
C ALA A 249 2.08 -23.30 14.44
N ALA A 250 1.94 -23.06 15.74
CA ALA A 250 0.84 -22.26 16.28
C ALA A 250 0.97 -20.78 15.89
N GLU A 251 2.17 -20.20 15.98
CA GLU A 251 2.45 -18.82 15.57
C GLU A 251 2.24 -18.62 14.06
N ALA A 252 2.73 -19.55 13.24
CA ALA A 252 2.52 -19.53 11.79
C ALA A 252 1.03 -19.60 11.43
N ARG A 253 0.24 -20.44 12.13
CA ARG A 253 -1.22 -20.50 11.95
C ARG A 253 -1.90 -19.19 12.34
N SER A 254 -1.51 -18.60 13.47
CA SER A 254 -2.05 -17.30 13.91
C SER A 254 -1.74 -16.18 12.91
N THR A 255 -0.51 -16.13 12.42
CA THR A 255 -0.06 -15.15 11.43
C THR A 255 -0.81 -15.33 10.11
N SER A 256 -0.96 -16.58 9.65
CA SER A 256 -1.71 -16.90 8.44
C SER A 256 -3.19 -16.50 8.57
N ALA A 257 -3.82 -16.75 9.73
CA ALA A 257 -5.19 -16.31 9.99
C ALA A 257 -5.33 -14.78 10.00
N SER A 258 -4.39 -14.06 10.63
CA SER A 258 -4.37 -12.59 10.63
C SER A 258 -4.18 -12.03 9.22
N LEU A 259 -3.30 -12.63 8.41
CA LEU A 259 -3.08 -12.22 7.02
C LEU A 259 -4.34 -12.45 6.18
N ALA A 260 -5.00 -13.61 6.35
CA ALA A 260 -6.25 -13.90 5.67
C ALA A 260 -7.36 -12.90 6.03
N GLN A 261 -7.47 -12.50 7.30
CA GLN A 261 -8.39 -11.44 7.71
C GLN A 261 -8.06 -10.09 7.07
N HIS A 262 -6.78 -9.73 6.99
CA HIS A 262 -6.36 -8.48 6.36
C HIS A 262 -6.66 -8.47 4.85
N LEU A 263 -6.40 -9.59 4.16
CA LEU A 263 -6.74 -9.74 2.74
C LEU A 263 -8.25 -9.60 2.50
N ASN A 264 -9.08 -10.27 3.31
CA ASN A 264 -10.54 -10.14 3.21
C ASN A 264 -11.01 -8.69 3.43
N HIS A 265 -10.37 -7.95 4.34
CA HIS A 265 -10.67 -6.54 4.57
C HIS A 265 -10.30 -5.67 3.36
N LEU A 266 -9.11 -5.87 2.79
CA LEU A 266 -8.67 -5.16 1.59
C LEU A 266 -9.58 -5.44 0.39
N ASP A 267 -9.99 -6.71 0.20
CA ASP A 267 -10.92 -7.09 -0.87
C ASP A 267 -12.28 -6.40 -0.69
N ALA A 268 -12.79 -6.30 0.54
CA ALA A 268 -14.02 -5.58 0.84
C ALA A 268 -13.89 -4.07 0.55
N GLN A 269 -12.79 -3.44 0.96
CA GLN A 269 -12.51 -2.02 0.67
C GLN A 269 -12.41 -1.76 -0.83
N HIS A 270 -11.72 -2.63 -1.56
CA HIS A 270 -11.57 -2.51 -3.01
C HIS A 270 -12.91 -2.72 -3.73
N GLY A 271 -13.76 -3.63 -3.24
CA GLY A 271 -15.14 -3.78 -3.70
C GLY A 271 -15.96 -2.50 -3.52
N GLN A 272 -15.94 -1.90 -2.33
CA GLN A 272 -16.61 -0.62 -2.05
C GLN A 272 -16.11 0.51 -2.95
N TRP A 273 -14.78 0.61 -3.12
CA TRP A 273 -14.18 1.63 -3.97
C TRP A 273 -14.66 1.49 -5.42
N ARG A 274 -14.69 0.25 -5.96
CA ARG A 274 -15.21 -0.01 -7.31
C ARG A 274 -16.69 0.36 -7.46
N GLU A 275 -17.51 0.07 -6.46
CA GLU A 275 -18.92 0.48 -6.46
C GLU A 275 -19.08 1.99 -6.46
N THR A 276 -18.30 2.72 -5.64
CA THR A 276 -18.32 4.19 -5.61
C THR A 276 -17.84 4.78 -6.93
N GLU A 277 -16.74 4.27 -7.50
CA GLU A 277 -16.22 4.73 -8.79
C GLU A 277 -17.24 4.48 -9.91
N HIS A 278 -17.92 3.32 -9.90
CA HIS A 278 -18.97 3.02 -10.85
C HIS A 278 -20.16 3.98 -10.70
N ALA A 279 -20.62 4.24 -9.47
CA ALA A 279 -21.72 5.16 -9.20
C ALA A 279 -21.38 6.59 -9.63
N GLU A 280 -20.17 7.08 -9.35
CA GLU A 280 -19.69 8.39 -9.81
C GLU A 280 -19.65 8.47 -11.33
N ARG A 281 -19.12 7.44 -12.01
CA ARG A 281 -19.10 7.38 -13.48
C ARG A 281 -20.51 7.42 -14.06
N VAL A 282 -21.46 6.70 -13.47
CA VAL A 282 -22.87 6.70 -13.89
C VAL A 282 -23.49 8.08 -13.67
N ALA A 283 -23.27 8.73 -12.52
CA ALA A 283 -23.78 10.06 -12.23
C ALA A 283 -23.24 11.13 -13.19
N VAL A 284 -21.92 11.14 -13.44
CA VAL A 284 -21.30 12.04 -14.43
C VAL A 284 -21.87 11.81 -15.83
N THR A 285 -22.11 10.55 -16.22
CA THR A 285 -22.73 10.22 -17.50
C THR A 285 -24.16 10.74 -17.59
N GLN A 286 -24.96 10.58 -16.53
CA GLN A 286 -26.33 11.09 -16.47
C GLN A 286 -26.38 12.63 -16.53
N GLU A 287 -25.49 13.31 -15.80
CA GLU A 287 -25.40 14.78 -15.84
C GLU A 287 -25.00 15.27 -17.23
N ARG A 288 -24.00 14.64 -17.85
CA ARG A 288 -23.59 14.92 -19.23
C ARG A 288 -24.77 14.76 -20.20
N ASP A 289 -25.52 13.66 -20.09
CA ASP A 289 -26.63 13.37 -21.00
C ASP A 289 -27.80 14.36 -20.77
N ALA A 290 -28.07 14.76 -19.52
CA ALA A 290 -29.04 15.80 -19.19
C ALA A 290 -28.64 17.19 -19.73
N LEU A 291 -27.36 17.56 -19.60
CA LEU A 291 -26.82 18.79 -20.18
C LEU A 291 -26.90 18.77 -21.70
N ALA A 292 -26.59 17.65 -22.34
CA ALA A 292 -26.71 17.49 -23.79
C ALA A 292 -28.18 17.64 -24.24
N ALA A 293 -29.14 17.07 -23.51
CA ALA A 293 -30.56 17.22 -23.79
C ALA A 293 -31.03 18.67 -23.61
N SER A 294 -30.60 19.34 -22.53
CA SER A 294 -30.90 20.76 -22.31
C SER A 294 -30.30 21.65 -23.40
N LEU A 295 -29.06 21.38 -23.82
CA LEU A 295 -28.41 22.11 -24.91
C LEU A 295 -29.21 21.94 -26.21
N ALA A 296 -29.59 20.72 -26.57
CA ALA A 296 -30.41 20.45 -27.75
C ALA A 296 -31.77 21.17 -27.71
N ASP A 297 -32.43 21.23 -26.54
CA ASP A 297 -33.67 21.99 -26.37
C ASP A 297 -33.43 23.51 -26.55
N THR A 298 -32.39 24.06 -25.92
CA THR A 298 -32.05 25.48 -26.08
C THR A 298 -31.70 25.85 -27.52
N GLU A 299 -30.97 24.99 -28.24
CA GLU A 299 -30.69 25.17 -29.66
C GLU A 299 -31.97 25.16 -30.49
N SER A 300 -32.91 24.24 -30.20
CA SER A 300 -34.20 24.17 -30.87
C SER A 300 -35.03 25.44 -30.64
N ARG A 301 -35.11 25.92 -29.39
CA ARG A 301 -35.80 27.18 -29.04
C ARG A 301 -35.15 28.39 -29.72
N LEU A 302 -33.82 28.43 -29.78
CA LEU A 302 -33.10 29.49 -30.47
C LEU A 302 -33.44 29.49 -31.97
N ARG A 303 -33.41 28.33 -32.63
CA ARG A 303 -33.80 28.19 -34.04
C ARG A 303 -35.24 28.65 -34.28
N GLN A 304 -36.18 28.28 -33.40
CA GLN A 304 -37.58 28.74 -33.49
C GLN A 304 -37.69 30.26 -33.30
N ALA A 305 -36.99 30.83 -32.32
CA ALA A 305 -36.96 32.27 -32.08
C ALA A 305 -36.38 33.03 -33.29
N GLU A 306 -35.30 32.54 -33.89
CA GLU A 306 -34.70 33.09 -35.10
C GLU A 306 -35.66 33.04 -36.29
N GLN A 307 -36.36 31.93 -36.49
CA GLN A 307 -37.38 31.79 -37.53
C GLN A 307 -38.54 32.77 -37.32
N SER A 308 -39.07 32.85 -36.10
CA SER A 308 -40.15 33.79 -35.76
C SER A 308 -39.73 35.26 -35.96
N ARG A 309 -38.48 35.59 -35.63
CA ARG A 309 -37.90 36.92 -35.86
C ARG A 309 -37.78 37.21 -37.36
N ALA A 310 -37.30 36.25 -38.14
CA ALA A 310 -37.20 36.38 -39.60
C ALA A 310 -38.58 36.54 -40.27
N GLU A 311 -39.61 35.87 -39.77
CA GLU A 311 -40.99 36.07 -40.21
C GLU A 311 -41.55 37.44 -39.83
N ALA A 312 -41.32 37.91 -38.60
CA ALA A 312 -41.73 39.24 -38.16
C ALA A 312 -41.06 40.34 -39.01
N TYR A 313 -39.76 40.21 -39.31
CA TYR A 313 -39.05 41.09 -40.23
C TYR A 313 -39.67 41.08 -41.64
N ARG A 314 -40.00 39.90 -42.18
CA ARG A 314 -40.67 39.79 -43.49
C ARG A 314 -42.03 40.47 -43.51
N ARG A 315 -42.86 40.30 -42.46
CA ARG A 315 -44.18 40.96 -42.35
C ARG A 315 -44.05 42.48 -42.25
N ALA A 316 -43.09 42.97 -41.44
CA ALA A 316 -42.84 44.41 -41.30
C ALA A 316 -42.38 45.03 -42.63
N ALA A 317 -41.48 44.36 -43.35
CA ALA A 317 -41.02 44.80 -44.67
C ALA A 317 -42.19 44.86 -45.68
N SER A 318 -43.04 43.83 -45.73
CA SER A 318 -44.19 43.83 -46.65
C SER A 318 -45.23 44.90 -46.31
N SER A 319 -45.46 45.22 -45.04
CA SER A 319 -46.35 46.31 -44.65
C SER A 319 -45.79 47.70 -45.01
N SER A 320 -44.47 47.90 -44.85
CA SER A 320 -43.82 49.17 -45.18
C SER A 320 -43.86 49.44 -46.69
N SER A 321 -43.59 48.42 -47.52
CA SER A 321 -43.67 48.54 -48.97
C SER A 321 -45.11 48.77 -49.47
N ALA A 322 -46.13 48.23 -48.79
CA ALA A 322 -47.53 48.52 -49.12
C ALA A 322 -47.88 49.99 -48.88
N THR A 323 -47.46 50.56 -47.74
CA THR A 323 -47.69 51.97 -47.43
C THR A 323 -46.91 52.93 -48.33
N GLU A 324 -45.68 52.57 -48.73
CA GLU A 324 -44.88 53.37 -49.68
C GLU A 324 -45.52 53.37 -51.07
N ASN A 325 -46.02 52.23 -51.55
CA ASN A 325 -46.70 52.15 -52.85
C ASN A 325 -48.01 52.95 -52.88
N GLU A 326 -48.83 52.93 -51.82
CA GLU A 326 -50.03 53.79 -51.73
C GLU A 326 -49.69 55.29 -51.77
N GLN A 327 -48.60 55.70 -51.12
CA GLN A 327 -48.15 57.10 -51.15
C GLN A 327 -47.66 57.53 -52.53
N VAL A 328 -46.95 56.64 -53.25
CA VAL A 328 -46.50 56.89 -54.63
C VAL A 328 -47.70 57.04 -55.57
N ASP A 329 -48.70 56.17 -55.47
CA ASP A 329 -49.91 56.23 -56.30
C ASP A 329 -50.72 57.51 -56.07
N GLU A 330 -50.83 57.98 -54.83
CA GLU A 330 -51.52 59.23 -54.50
C GLU A 330 -50.76 60.46 -55.05
N LEU A 331 -49.42 60.45 -54.98
CA LEU A 331 -48.59 61.51 -55.55
C LEU A 331 -48.70 61.57 -57.08
N LEU A 332 -48.73 60.41 -57.74
CA LEU A 332 -48.94 60.32 -59.19
C LEU A 332 -50.31 60.88 -59.60
N ARG A 333 -51.39 60.60 -58.86
CA ARG A 333 -52.71 61.18 -59.15
C ARG A 333 -52.71 62.70 -59.06
N ARG A 334 -52.11 63.26 -58.00
CA ARG A 334 -51.94 64.71 -57.84
C ARG A 334 -51.16 65.35 -58.96
N GLN A 335 -50.10 64.69 -59.44
CA GLN A 335 -49.31 65.19 -60.56
C GLN A 335 -50.15 65.27 -61.85
N HIS A 336 -50.94 64.24 -62.15
CA HIS A 336 -51.81 64.23 -63.32
C HIS A 336 -52.91 65.32 -63.26
N GLU A 337 -53.46 65.56 -62.07
CA GLU A 337 -54.45 66.62 -61.87
C GLU A 337 -53.84 68.02 -62.08
N LEU A 338 -52.63 68.25 -61.57
CA LEU A 338 -51.89 69.50 -61.78
C LEU A 338 -51.61 69.76 -63.27
N ILE A 339 -51.17 68.75 -64.02
CA ILE A 339 -50.91 68.87 -65.46
C ILE A 339 -52.18 69.34 -66.20
N ARG A 340 -53.33 68.70 -65.93
CA ARG A 340 -54.61 69.09 -66.56
C ARG A 340 -54.99 70.54 -66.25
N THR A 341 -54.80 70.98 -65.00
CA THR A 341 -55.13 72.38 -64.63
C THR A 341 -54.23 73.39 -65.32
N THR A 342 -52.93 73.07 -65.51
CA THR A 342 -52.01 73.96 -66.21
C THR A 342 -52.31 74.08 -67.70
N GLU A 343 -52.72 73.00 -68.37
CA GLU A 343 -53.14 73.05 -69.78
C GLU A 343 -54.43 73.86 -69.96
N ALA A 344 -55.43 73.67 -69.08
CA ALA A 344 -56.68 74.43 -69.13
C ALA A 344 -56.45 75.95 -68.95
N LEU A 345 -55.54 76.35 -68.06
CA LEU A 345 -55.19 77.75 -67.83
C LEU A 345 -54.42 78.36 -69.01
N ARG A 346 -53.60 77.56 -69.72
CA ARG A 346 -52.83 78.03 -70.87
C ARG A 346 -53.72 78.39 -72.05
N VAL A 347 -54.74 77.57 -72.33
CA VAL A 347 -55.73 77.82 -73.38
C VAL A 347 -56.56 79.07 -73.08
N ALA A 348 -56.98 79.27 -71.82
CA ALA A 348 -57.75 80.46 -71.42
C ALA A 348 -56.97 81.78 -71.54
N CYS A 349 -55.64 81.75 -71.36
CA CYS A 349 -54.79 82.93 -71.55
C CYS A 349 -54.64 83.31 -73.02
N GLU A 350 -54.44 82.33 -73.93
CA GLU A 350 -54.29 82.60 -75.36
C GLU A 350 -55.57 83.18 -75.99
N GLU A 351 -56.75 82.77 -75.50
CA GLU A 351 -58.04 83.29 -75.95
C GLU A 351 -58.27 84.75 -75.51
N ARG A 352 -57.78 85.10 -74.31
CA ARG A 352 -57.88 86.45 -73.75
C ARG A 352 -56.96 87.45 -74.47
N ASP A 353 -55.77 87.02 -74.87
CA ASP A 353 -54.80 87.90 -75.51
C ASP A 353 -55.18 88.26 -76.96
N ARG A 354 -55.88 87.38 -77.68
CA ARG A 354 -56.49 87.74 -78.99
C ARG A 354 -57.62 88.76 -78.86
N HIS A 355 -58.39 88.72 -77.78
CA HIS A 355 -59.47 89.67 -77.51
C HIS A 355 -58.94 91.07 -77.15
N ILE A 356 -57.79 91.13 -76.47
CA ILE A 356 -57.13 92.39 -76.09
C ILE A 356 -56.47 93.04 -77.31
N ALA A 357 -55.91 92.25 -78.25
CA ALA A 357 -55.29 92.79 -79.46
C ALA A 357 -56.29 93.47 -80.44
N SER A 358 -57.54 93.01 -80.52
CA SER A 358 -58.56 93.62 -81.38
C SER A 358 -59.15 94.92 -80.81
N LEU A 359 -59.08 95.12 -79.49
CA LEU A 359 -59.53 96.34 -78.81
C LEU A 359 -58.51 97.49 -78.88
N ILE A 360 -57.22 97.19 -79.07
CA ILE A 360 -56.12 98.17 -79.03
C ILE A 360 -55.84 98.83 -80.40
N SER A 361 -56.39 98.31 -81.51
CA SER A 361 -56.25 98.90 -82.86
C SER A 361 -57.33 99.94 -83.22
N SER A 362 -58.21 100.30 -82.28
CA SER A 362 -59.27 101.30 -82.45
C SER A 362 -58.79 102.72 -82.14
N THR A 363 -59.13 103.67 -83.02
CA THR A 363 -58.68 105.08 -83.06
C THR A 363 -59.03 105.92 -81.83
N SER A 364 -59.85 105.41 -80.91
CA SER A 364 -60.25 106.11 -79.68
C SER A 364 -59.28 105.92 -78.49
N TRP A 365 -58.41 104.90 -78.51
CA TRP A 365 -57.54 104.57 -77.37
C TRP A 365 -56.29 105.45 -77.24
N ARG A 366 -55.90 106.19 -78.30
CA ARG A 366 -54.70 107.04 -78.30
C ARG A 366 -54.87 108.40 -77.61
N ILE A 367 -56.10 108.85 -77.32
CA ILE A 367 -56.35 110.22 -76.83
C ILE A 367 -56.50 110.29 -75.29
N THR A 368 -56.72 109.18 -74.59
CA THR A 368 -56.98 109.18 -73.12
C THR A 368 -55.82 108.69 -72.23
N ALA A 369 -54.64 108.49 -72.82
CA ALA A 369 -53.43 108.05 -72.11
C ALA A 369 -52.95 108.97 -70.96
N PRO A 370 -53.01 110.32 -71.04
CA PRO A 370 -52.42 111.18 -70.00
C PRO A 370 -53.15 111.13 -68.65
N MET A 371 -54.47 110.89 -68.64
CA MET A 371 -55.27 110.92 -67.41
C MET A 371 -55.11 109.67 -66.53
N ARG A 372 -54.61 108.56 -67.08
CA ARG A 372 -54.47 107.30 -66.32
C ARG A 372 -53.20 107.22 -65.47
N TRP A 373 -52.17 108.00 -65.80
CA TRP A 373 -50.96 108.12 -64.99
C TRP A 373 -51.24 108.87 -63.66
N VAL A 374 -52.13 109.87 -63.70
CA VAL A 374 -52.52 110.68 -62.53
C VAL A 374 -53.17 109.84 -61.42
N ARG A 375 -53.91 108.78 -61.76
CA ARG A 375 -54.55 107.90 -60.76
C ARG A 375 -53.55 107.00 -60.02
N ILE A 376 -52.43 106.64 -60.65
CA ILE A 376 -51.41 105.76 -60.06
C ILE A 376 -50.51 106.56 -59.10
N VAL A 377 -50.26 107.84 -59.39
CA VAL A 377 -49.42 108.71 -58.55
C VAL A 377 -50.16 109.14 -57.27
N ILE A 378 -51.44 109.48 -57.36
CA ILE A 378 -52.23 109.91 -56.19
C ILE A 378 -52.40 108.77 -55.14
N GLY A 379 -52.50 107.52 -55.58
CA GLY A 379 -52.61 106.36 -54.68
C GLY A 379 -51.33 105.96 -53.93
N ARG A 380 -50.17 106.44 -54.38
CA ARG A 380 -48.87 106.24 -53.69
C ARG A 380 -48.59 107.37 -52.68
N ALA A 381 -48.96 108.61 -53.00
CA ALA A 381 -48.78 109.75 -52.10
C ALA A 381 -49.60 109.62 -50.80
N VAL A 382 -50.85 109.15 -50.89
CA VAL A 382 -51.75 109.01 -49.72
C VAL A 382 -51.28 107.92 -48.74
N ARG A 383 -50.61 106.86 -49.22
CA ARG A 383 -50.09 105.78 -48.34
C ARG A 383 -48.82 106.18 -47.59
N ILE A 384 -47.97 107.01 -48.19
CA ILE A 384 -46.74 107.51 -47.57
C ILE A 384 -47.06 108.62 -46.55
N LEU A 385 -48.03 109.51 -46.85
CA LEU A 385 -48.46 110.52 -45.90
C LEU A 385 -49.09 109.90 -44.63
N TRP A 386 -49.78 108.75 -44.77
CA TRP A 386 -50.40 108.06 -43.64
C TRP A 386 -49.41 107.26 -42.77
N SER A 387 -48.27 106.80 -43.31
CA SER A 387 -47.25 106.11 -42.51
C SER A 387 -46.46 107.06 -41.60
N VAL A 388 -46.30 108.34 -42.01
CA VAL A 388 -45.58 109.37 -41.24
C VAL A 388 -46.46 110.06 -40.18
N ALA A 389 -47.76 110.26 -40.44
CA ALA A 389 -48.68 110.90 -39.49
C ALA A 389 -49.18 109.97 -38.36
N ARG A 390 -49.16 108.65 -38.58
CA ARG A 390 -49.71 107.63 -37.67
C ARG A 390 -49.11 107.63 -36.25
N PRO A 391 -47.80 107.84 -36.01
CA PRO A 391 -47.24 107.85 -34.65
C PRO A 391 -47.74 109.03 -33.81
N SER A 392 -48.00 110.19 -34.44
CA SER A 392 -48.46 111.42 -33.79
C SER A 392 -49.95 111.38 -33.46
N VAL A 393 -50.78 110.88 -34.40
CA VAL A 393 -52.23 110.67 -34.17
C VAL A 393 -52.48 109.59 -33.10
N ALA A 394 -51.66 108.53 -33.06
CA ALA A 394 -51.76 107.50 -32.03
C ALA A 394 -51.29 107.96 -30.62
N ARG A 395 -50.48 109.02 -30.53
CA ARG A 395 -50.08 109.64 -29.25
C ARG A 395 -51.21 110.52 -28.70
N ILE A 396 -51.84 111.34 -29.55
CA ILE A 396 -53.00 112.18 -29.20
C ILE A 396 -54.22 111.29 -28.82
N ALA A 397 -54.49 110.24 -29.59
CA ALA A 397 -55.58 109.30 -29.30
C ALA A 397 -55.37 108.49 -28.00
N ARG A 398 -54.12 108.25 -27.57
CA ARG A 398 -53.81 107.62 -26.28
C ARG A 398 -53.93 108.59 -25.10
N ALA A 399 -53.62 109.87 -25.29
CA ALA A 399 -53.81 110.91 -24.28
C ALA A 399 -55.29 111.24 -24.02
N LEU A 400 -56.15 111.17 -25.04
CA LEU A 400 -57.60 111.43 -24.94
C LEU A 400 -58.43 110.19 -24.51
N ARG A 401 -57.81 109.01 -24.45
CA ARG A 401 -58.45 107.72 -24.09
C ARG A 401 -59.15 107.71 -22.71
N PRO A 402 -58.61 108.30 -21.63
CA PRO A 402 -59.33 108.37 -20.35
C PRO A 402 -60.55 109.30 -20.41
N ALA A 403 -60.50 110.42 -21.15
CA ALA A 403 -61.65 111.31 -21.32
C ALA A 403 -62.76 110.66 -22.15
N ALA A 404 -62.41 109.92 -23.21
CA ALA A 404 -63.37 109.19 -24.04
C ALA A 404 -64.07 108.05 -23.27
N ARG A 405 -63.37 107.37 -22.34
CA ARG A 405 -64.00 106.39 -21.44
C ARG A 405 -64.98 107.05 -20.47
N LYS A 406 -64.66 108.23 -19.93
CA LYS A 406 -65.53 108.99 -19.02
C LYS A 406 -66.77 109.57 -19.72
N ALA A 407 -66.64 110.01 -20.98
CA ALA A 407 -67.76 110.52 -21.78
C ALA A 407 -68.81 109.42 -22.10
N LEU A 408 -68.40 108.15 -22.15
CA LEU A 408 -69.29 107.00 -22.34
C LEU A 408 -70.10 106.65 -21.08
N ASP A 409 -69.86 107.29 -19.93
CA ASP A 409 -70.72 107.19 -18.73
C ASP A 409 -71.88 108.20 -18.73
N ILE A 410 -71.91 109.15 -19.68
CA ILE A 410 -73.03 110.08 -19.86
C ILE A 410 -74.13 109.37 -20.68
N PRO A 411 -75.36 109.19 -20.17
CA PRO A 411 -76.38 108.33 -20.78
C PRO A 411 -76.73 108.72 -22.22
N VAL A 412 -76.85 110.01 -22.54
CA VAL A 412 -77.22 110.50 -23.88
C VAL A 412 -76.14 110.18 -24.93
N VAL A 413 -74.86 110.26 -24.56
CA VAL A 413 -73.72 109.94 -25.44
C VAL A 413 -73.63 108.43 -25.68
N ARG A 414 -73.90 107.62 -24.64
CA ARG A 414 -73.93 106.15 -24.72
C ARG A 414 -75.01 105.64 -25.68
N SER A 415 -76.15 106.33 -25.79
CA SER A 415 -77.23 106.02 -26.74
C SER A 415 -76.85 106.34 -28.19
N ALA A 416 -76.28 107.52 -28.45
CA ALA A 416 -75.86 107.93 -29.80
C ALA A 416 -74.70 107.07 -30.35
N ALA A 417 -73.75 106.67 -29.49
CA ALA A 417 -72.63 105.83 -29.88
C ALA A 417 -73.04 104.40 -30.29
N ARG A 418 -74.16 103.87 -29.76
CA ARG A 418 -74.71 102.56 -30.17
C ARG A 418 -75.38 102.59 -31.54
N VAL A 419 -75.91 103.73 -31.98
CA VAL A 419 -76.58 103.88 -33.28
C VAL A 419 -75.55 104.06 -34.42
N LEU A 420 -74.43 104.74 -34.15
CA LEU A 420 -73.40 105.02 -35.17
C LEU A 420 -72.33 103.92 -35.33
N VAL A 421 -72.18 103.00 -34.36
CA VAL A 421 -71.11 101.99 -34.36
C VAL A 421 -71.70 100.60 -34.11
N HIS A 422 -72.29 100.02 -35.15
CA HIS A 422 -72.92 98.71 -35.10
C HIS A 422 -71.91 97.61 -34.65
N PRO A 423 -72.28 96.72 -33.69
CA PRO A 423 -71.37 95.79 -33.02
C PRO A 423 -70.51 94.90 -33.94
N ASP A 424 -71.03 94.53 -35.10
CA ASP A 424 -70.36 93.63 -36.05
C ASP A 424 -69.63 94.34 -37.20
N SER A 425 -69.62 95.68 -37.21
CA SER A 425 -68.84 96.43 -38.19
C SER A 425 -67.33 96.34 -37.90
N ARG A 426 -66.50 96.29 -38.95
CA ARG A 426 -65.03 96.26 -38.83
C ARG A 426 -64.48 97.45 -38.02
N ILE A 427 -65.14 98.60 -38.08
CA ILE A 427 -64.77 99.81 -37.33
C ILE A 427 -65.12 99.62 -35.85
N GLY A 428 -66.33 99.14 -35.54
CA GLY A 428 -66.78 98.90 -34.16
C GLY A 428 -65.91 97.91 -33.40
N ARG A 429 -65.49 96.81 -34.04
CA ARG A 429 -64.54 95.85 -33.45
C ARG A 429 -63.19 96.49 -33.11
N ARG A 430 -62.66 97.35 -33.98
CA ARG A 430 -61.39 98.05 -33.74
C ARG A 430 -61.49 99.08 -32.62
N VAL A 431 -62.60 99.81 -32.52
CA VAL A 431 -62.85 100.75 -31.42
C VAL A 431 -62.98 100.01 -30.09
N ARG A 432 -63.63 98.84 -30.06
CA ARG A 432 -63.79 98.03 -28.84
C ARG A 432 -62.46 97.46 -28.35
N ILE A 433 -61.64 96.90 -29.25
CA ILE A 433 -60.27 96.44 -28.94
C ILE A 433 -59.40 97.61 -28.47
N PHE A 434 -59.58 98.81 -29.04
CA PHE A 434 -58.90 100.01 -28.59
C PHE A 434 -59.44 100.58 -27.28
N LEU A 435 -60.65 100.28 -26.82
CA LEU A 435 -61.16 100.77 -25.54
C LEU A 435 -61.06 99.75 -24.41
N PHE A 436 -60.93 98.45 -24.69
CA PHE A 436 -60.87 97.37 -23.69
C PHE A 436 -59.95 96.22 -24.15
N PRO A 437 -58.62 96.30 -23.94
CA PRO A 437 -57.70 95.21 -24.31
C PRO A 437 -57.74 94.08 -23.26
N GLN A 438 -57.82 92.82 -23.68
CA GLN A 438 -57.66 91.64 -22.82
C GLN A 438 -56.24 91.08 -22.90
N SER A 439 -55.68 90.64 -21.77
CA SER A 439 -54.32 90.09 -21.65
C SER A 439 -54.26 88.60 -22.04
N VAL A 440 -53.43 88.27 -23.03
CA VAL A 440 -53.07 86.89 -23.40
C VAL A 440 -51.59 86.70 -23.10
N ALA A 441 -51.24 85.70 -22.29
CA ALA A 441 -49.86 85.28 -22.06
C ALA A 441 -49.58 83.98 -22.85
N ASN A 442 -48.40 83.97 -23.49
CA ASN A 442 -47.89 82.98 -24.43
C ASN A 442 -47.41 81.67 -23.77
N PRO A 443 -47.29 80.57 -24.54
CA PRO A 443 -46.87 79.24 -24.08
C PRO A 443 -45.35 79.15 -23.89
N VAL A 444 -44.88 78.44 -22.84
CA VAL A 444 -43.46 78.16 -22.60
C VAL A 444 -43.28 76.69 -22.22
N ALA A 445 -42.31 76.05 -22.87
CA ALA A 445 -41.84 74.69 -22.68
C ALA A 445 -41.37 74.42 -21.24
N VAL A 446 -41.71 73.25 -20.69
CA VAL A 446 -41.30 72.78 -19.37
C VAL A 446 -40.11 71.82 -19.51
N PRO A 447 -38.94 72.11 -18.91
CA PRO A 447 -37.88 71.14 -18.68
C PRO A 447 -38.13 70.38 -17.36
N LEU A 448 -38.13 69.04 -17.40
CA LEU A 448 -38.19 68.19 -16.21
C LEU A 448 -36.78 67.89 -15.70
N ALA A 449 -36.59 68.09 -14.39
CA ALA A 449 -35.36 67.87 -13.64
C ALA A 449 -35.06 66.36 -13.40
N PRO A 450 -33.78 65.97 -13.27
CA PRO A 450 -33.38 64.58 -13.02
C PRO A 450 -33.71 64.12 -11.58
N SER A 451 -34.22 62.90 -11.44
CA SER A 451 -34.54 62.27 -10.15
C SER A 451 -33.30 61.83 -9.38
N GLU A 452 -33.43 61.71 -8.05
CA GLU A 452 -32.34 61.45 -7.10
C GLU A 452 -31.54 60.14 -7.35
N GLU A 453 -32.11 59.17 -8.08
CA GLU A 453 -31.40 57.95 -8.48
C GLU A 453 -30.28 58.23 -9.50
N ALA A 454 -30.46 59.20 -10.39
CA ALA A 454 -29.44 59.60 -11.36
C ALA A 454 -28.22 60.26 -10.69
N ALA A 455 -28.45 61.02 -9.61
CA ALA A 455 -27.40 61.63 -8.81
C ALA A 455 -26.61 60.60 -7.98
N ALA A 456 -27.24 59.49 -7.58
CA ALA A 456 -26.59 58.39 -6.87
C ALA A 456 -25.67 57.57 -7.79
N VAL A 457 -26.10 57.28 -9.02
CA VAL A 457 -25.31 56.58 -10.05
C VAL A 457 -24.09 57.40 -10.46
N GLU A 458 -24.23 58.72 -10.62
CA GLU A 458 -23.11 59.61 -10.95
C GLU A 458 -22.04 59.64 -9.84
N LYS A 459 -22.46 59.63 -8.57
CA LYS A 459 -21.54 59.59 -7.41
C LYS A 459 -20.81 58.26 -7.30
N MET A 460 -21.45 57.15 -7.70
CA MET A 460 -20.84 55.82 -7.73
C MET A 460 -19.81 55.68 -8.85
N LEU A 461 -20.12 56.19 -10.04
CA LEU A 461 -19.22 56.22 -11.20
C LEU A 461 -17.97 57.08 -10.93
N ARG A 462 -18.12 58.25 -10.30
CA ARG A 462 -16.97 59.11 -9.92
C ARG A 462 -16.05 58.46 -8.88
N ARG A 463 -16.58 57.58 -8.00
CA ARG A 463 -15.77 56.80 -7.04
C ARG A 463 -15.03 55.64 -7.70
N ALA A 464 -15.63 55.00 -8.70
CA ALA A 464 -14.99 53.92 -9.47
C ALA A 464 -13.82 54.45 -10.31
N ILE A 465 -14.00 55.60 -10.97
CA ILE A 465 -12.96 56.23 -11.82
C ILE A 465 -11.73 56.69 -11.01
N ASN A 466 -11.92 57.15 -9.76
CA ASN A 466 -10.80 57.54 -8.90
C ASN A 466 -10.04 56.35 -8.26
N ARG A 467 -10.63 55.15 -8.20
CA ARG A 467 -9.95 53.93 -7.73
C ARG A 467 -9.08 53.26 -8.79
N GLN A 468 -9.32 53.53 -10.07
CA GLN A 468 -8.59 52.93 -11.19
C GLN A 468 -7.38 53.78 -11.66
N ARG A 469 -7.14 54.94 -11.01
CA ARG A 469 -5.99 55.84 -11.25
C ARG A 469 -4.99 55.88 -10.07
N ARG A 470 -5.00 54.89 -9.18
CA ARG A 470 -3.99 54.67 -8.14
C ARG A 470 -3.32 53.33 -8.31
#